data_AF-A0A0S8IYI2-F1
#
_entry.id   AF-A0A0S8IYI2-F1
#
_cell.length_a   1.000
_cell.length_b   1.000
_cell.length_c   1.000
_cell.angle_alpha   90.00
_cell.angle_beta   90.00
_cell.angle_gamma   90.00
#
_symmetry.space_group_name_H-M   'P 1'
#
loop_
_entity.id
_entity.type
_entity.pdbx_description
1 polymer ?
#
loop_
_entity_poly.entity_id
_entity_poly.type
_entity_poly.pdbx_seq_one_letter_code
_entity_poly.pdbx_strand_id
1 'polypeptide(L)'
;MYSYDHIEEAEGFLRSWIKEVLSSSLEAFRDIATSFMEKVQYILNWFRKKIGSAVSEGFNNKIKRLKCMAYGYKDVDYFKLKIHQHCGLLNPILAT
;
A
#
# COMPACT_ATOMS: atom_id res chain seq x y z
N MET A 1 -7.81 -8.57 -13.01
CA MET A 1 -7.65 -7.10 -12.92
C MET A 1 -6.35 -6.63 -13.56
N TYR A 2 -5.15 -6.93 -13.04
CA TYR A 2 -3.89 -6.44 -13.64
C TYR A 2 -3.49 -7.07 -14.98
N SER A 3 -4.22 -8.10 -15.42
CA SER A 3 -4.10 -8.75 -16.73
C SER A 3 -4.85 -8.03 -17.85
N TYR A 4 -5.65 -6.99 -17.54
CA TYR A 4 -6.34 -6.20 -18.56
C TYR A 4 -5.39 -5.16 -19.16
N ASP A 5 -5.49 -4.98 -20.48
CA ASP A 5 -4.68 -4.00 -21.21
C ASP A 5 -5.34 -2.61 -21.20
N HIS A 6 -6.68 -2.57 -21.11
CA HIS A 6 -7.48 -1.35 -21.15
C HIS A 6 -8.07 -0.98 -19.78
N ILE A 7 -8.07 0.32 -19.47
CA ILE A 7 -8.53 0.83 -18.17
C ILE A 7 -10.04 0.66 -18.00
N GLU A 8 -10.79 0.74 -19.10
CA GLU A 8 -12.24 0.61 -19.15
C GLU A 8 -12.68 -0.80 -18.76
N GLU A 9 -11.97 -1.83 -19.24
CA GLU A 9 -12.22 -3.23 -18.89
C GLU A 9 -11.93 -3.49 -17.41
N ALA A 10 -10.82 -2.95 -16.91
CA ALA A 10 -10.45 -3.07 -15.50
C ALA A 10 -11.45 -2.33 -14.59
N GLU A 11 -11.92 -1.15 -14.99
CA GLU A 11 -12.95 -0.40 -14.27
C GLU A 11 -14.28 -1.14 -14.26
N GLY A 12 -14.73 -1.64 -15.41
CA GLY A 12 -15.96 -2.42 -15.54
C GLY A 12 -15.93 -3.66 -14.64
N PHE A 13 -14.83 -4.41 -14.69
CA PHE A 13 -14.61 -5.56 -13.81
C PHE A 13 -14.66 -5.17 -12.33
N LEU A 14 -13.92 -4.13 -11.92
CA LEU A 14 -13.85 -3.70 -10.52
C LEU A 14 -15.22 -3.26 -9.99
N ARG A 15 -16.00 -2.53 -10.80
CA ARG A 15 -17.35 -2.11 -10.43
C ARG A 15 -18.33 -3.28 -10.36
N SER A 16 -18.24 -4.25 -11.28
CA SER A 16 -19.05 -5.47 -11.21
C SER A 16 -18.76 -6.25 -9.94
N TRP A 17 -17.48 -6.45 -9.64
CA TRP A 17 -17.05 -7.16 -8.44
C TRP A 17 -17.52 -6.47 -7.16
N ILE A 18 -17.41 -5.14 -7.06
CA ILE A 18 -17.93 -4.37 -5.91
C ILE A 18 -19.44 -4.60 -5.77
N LYS A 19 -20.20 -4.54 -6.86
CA LYS A 19 -21.65 -4.76 -6.86
C LYS A 19 -22.01 -6.17 -6.39
N GLU A 20 -21.29 -7.18 -6.87
CA GLU A 20 -21.48 -8.58 -6.47
C GLU A 20 -21.23 -8.75 -4.97
N VAL A 21 -20.10 -8.24 -4.46
CA VAL A 21 -19.77 -8.30 -3.03
C VAL A 21 -20.81 -7.59 -2.16
N LEU A 22 -21.26 -6.40 -2.55
CA LEU A 22 -22.29 -5.66 -1.80
C LEU A 22 -23.65 -6.35 -1.82
N SER A 23 -23.98 -7.05 -2.91
CA SER A 23 -25.21 -7.86 -3.02
C SER A 23 -25.13 -9.20 -2.28
N SER A 24 -23.92 -9.65 -1.94
CA SER A 24 -23.71 -10.88 -1.20
C SER A 24 -24.02 -10.72 0.29
N SER A 25 -24.26 -11.84 0.98
CA SER A 25 -24.39 -11.90 2.44
C SER A 25 -23.03 -11.90 3.16
N LEU A 26 -21.93 -11.58 2.46
CA LEU A 26 -20.58 -11.62 3.00
C LEU A 26 -20.22 -10.31 3.71
N GLU A 27 -20.70 -10.15 4.95
CA GLU A 27 -20.49 -8.95 5.76
C GLU A 27 -19.04 -8.53 5.90
N ALA A 28 -18.14 -9.50 6.07
CA ALA A 28 -16.71 -9.27 6.22
C ALA A 28 -16.07 -8.54 5.02
N PHE A 29 -16.70 -8.57 3.84
CA PHE A 29 -16.16 -7.95 2.63
C PHE A 29 -16.84 -6.63 2.28
N ARG A 30 -17.92 -6.23 2.98
CA ARG A 30 -18.62 -4.97 2.68
C ARG A 30 -17.71 -3.76 2.89
N ASP A 31 -16.96 -3.72 3.99
CA ASP A 31 -16.05 -2.60 4.28
C ASP A 31 -14.92 -2.50 3.24
N ILE A 32 -14.43 -3.65 2.77
CA ILE A 32 -13.42 -3.72 1.71
C ILE A 32 -13.99 -3.19 0.40
N ALA A 33 -15.20 -3.62 0.02
CA ALA A 33 -15.87 -3.18 -1.19
C ALA A 33 -16.15 -1.68 -1.18
N THR A 34 -16.63 -1.14 -0.05
CA THR A 34 -16.82 0.30 0.15
C THR A 34 -15.50 1.06 0.01
N SER A 35 -14.44 0.61 0.68
CA SER A 35 -13.13 1.25 0.55
C SER A 35 -12.58 1.17 -0.89
N PHE A 36 -12.89 0.13 -1.65
CA PHE A 36 -12.48 0.00 -3.05
C PHE A 36 -13.27 0.97 -3.94
N MET A 37 -14.56 1.14 -3.67
CA MET A 37 -15.42 2.09 -4.38
C MET A 37 -14.93 3.54 -4.19
N GLU A 38 -14.62 3.94 -2.96
CA GLU A 38 -14.07 5.27 -2.63
C GLU A 38 -12.70 5.53 -3.28
N LYS A 39 -11.89 4.47 -3.40
CA LYS A 39 -10.49 4.56 -3.87
C LYS A 39 -10.30 4.07 -5.31
N VAL A 40 -11.39 3.85 -6.05
CA VAL A 40 -11.38 3.25 -7.39
C VAL A 40 -10.42 3.99 -8.34
N GLN A 41 -10.41 5.32 -8.26
CA GLN A 41 -9.53 6.19 -9.03
C GLN A 41 -8.04 5.90 -8.80
N TYR A 42 -7.64 5.59 -7.56
CA TYR A 42 -6.25 5.30 -7.22
C TYR A 42 -5.85 3.90 -7.67
N ILE A 43 -6.77 2.93 -7.58
CA ILE A 43 -6.57 1.57 -8.08
C ILE A 43 -6.37 1.60 -9.61
N LEU A 44 -7.21 2.34 -10.32
CA LEU A 44 -7.15 2.47 -11.77
C LEU A 44 -5.95 3.32 -12.25
N ASN A 45 -5.41 4.19 -11.41
CA ASN A 45 -4.21 4.98 -11.74
C ASN A 45 -2.99 4.11 -12.06
N TRP A 46 -2.96 2.86 -11.57
CA TRP A 46 -1.95 1.88 -11.96
C TRP A 46 -1.94 1.64 -13.48
N PHE A 47 -3.09 1.61 -14.16
CA PHE A 47 -3.13 1.39 -15.61
C PHE A 47 -2.53 2.56 -16.39
N ARG A 48 -2.60 3.79 -15.85
CA ARG A 48 -2.07 5.01 -16.46
C ARG A 48 -0.58 5.21 -16.21
N LYS A 49 -0.11 4.90 -14.99
CA LYS A 49 1.25 5.21 -14.55
C LYS A 49 2.15 3.99 -14.43
N LYS A 50 1.57 2.79 -14.32
CA LYS A 50 2.25 1.50 -14.07
C LYS A 50 3.15 1.51 -12.83
N ILE A 51 2.82 2.36 -11.85
CA ILE A 51 3.51 2.46 -10.56
C ILE A 51 2.75 1.59 -9.55
N GLY A 52 3.38 0.51 -9.10
CA GLY A 52 2.86 -0.35 -8.04
C GLY A 52 3.28 0.08 -6.63
N SER A 53 2.75 -0.60 -5.62
CA SER A 53 3.06 -0.34 -4.20
C SER A 53 4.35 -1.02 -3.70
N ALA A 54 5.06 -1.78 -4.54
CA ALA A 54 6.19 -2.62 -4.14
C ALA A 54 7.30 -1.84 -3.41
N VAL A 55 7.64 -0.63 -3.88
CA VAL A 55 8.65 0.22 -3.23
C VAL A 55 8.17 0.67 -1.85
N SER A 56 6.92 1.14 -1.75
CA SER A 56 6.31 1.56 -0.49
C SER A 56 6.20 0.40 0.51
N GLU A 57 5.86 -0.79 0.03
CA GLU A 57 5.80 -2.01 0.84
C GLU A 57 7.19 -2.42 1.36
N GLY A 58 8.20 -2.40 0.49
CA GLY A 58 9.58 -2.65 0.88
C GLY A 58 10.07 -1.68 1.95
N PHE A 59 9.75 -0.40 1.81
CA PHE A 59 10.05 0.62 2.80
C PHE A 59 9.34 0.37 4.13
N ASN A 60 8.03 0.10 4.11
CA ASN A 60 7.23 -0.22 5.29
C ASN A 60 7.75 -1.47 6.02
N ASN A 61 8.14 -2.50 5.28
CA ASN A 61 8.72 -3.73 5.85
C ASN A 61 10.06 -3.47 6.54
N LYS A 62 10.91 -2.60 5.98
CA LYS A 62 12.18 -2.20 6.58
C LYS A 62 11.96 -1.44 7.90
N ILE A 63 11.03 -0.49 7.92
CA ILE A 63 10.65 0.26 9.13
C ILE A 63 10.05 -0.67 10.19
N LYS A 64 9.15 -1.57 9.79
CA LYS A 64 8.54 -2.55 10.70
C LYS A 64 9.61 -3.42 11.35
N ARG A 65 10.57 -3.94 10.56
CA ARG A 65 11.70 -4.70 11.07
C ARG A 65 12.52 -3.89 12.08
N LEU A 66 12.83 -2.63 11.77
CA LEU A 66 13.59 -1.74 12.65
C LEU A 66 12.88 -1.55 14.00
N LYS A 67 11.56 -1.32 13.99
CA LYS A 67 10.75 -1.23 15.22
C LYS A 67 10.78 -2.53 16.02
N CYS A 68 10.65 -3.69 15.37
CA CYS A 68 10.69 -4.98 16.05
C CYS A 68 12.05 -5.27 16.68
N MET A 69 13.15 -4.96 15.99
CA MET A 69 14.52 -5.14 16.51
C MET A 69 14.81 -4.32 17.77
N ALA A 70 14.17 -3.15 17.91
CA ALA A 70 14.28 -2.30 19.07
C ALA A 70 13.30 -2.66 20.21
N TYR A 71 12.42 -3.65 20.01
CA TYR A 71 11.29 -3.93 20.90
C TYR A 71 10.36 -2.71 21.11
N GLY A 72 10.25 -1.87 20.07
CA GLY A 72 9.53 -0.61 20.11
C GLY A 72 10.42 0.59 20.47
N TYR A 73 9.99 1.77 20.06
CA TYR A 73 10.62 3.05 20.40
C TYR A 73 9.67 3.85 21.27
N LYS A 74 10.16 4.36 22.40
CA LYS A 74 9.38 5.25 23.29
C LYS A 74 9.29 6.67 22.73
N ASP A 75 10.39 7.13 22.15
CA ASP A 75 10.51 8.45 21.53
C ASP A 75 10.30 8.33 20.01
N VAL A 76 9.27 9.02 19.52
CA VAL A 76 8.89 9.03 18.10
C VAL A 76 9.88 9.83 17.26
N ASP A 77 10.47 10.90 17.78
CA ASP A 77 11.46 11.70 17.05
C ASP A 77 12.77 10.94 16.93
N TYR A 78 13.18 10.22 17.97
CA TYR A 78 14.30 9.28 17.88
C TYR A 78 14.02 8.16 16.87
N PHE A 79 12.80 7.63 16.82
CA PHE A 79 12.44 6.63 15.80
C PHE A 79 12.57 7.18 14.38
N LYS A 80 12.15 8.43 14.12
CA LYS A 80 12.35 9.07 12.82
C LYS A 80 13.83 9.16 12.45
N LEU A 81 14.71 9.53 13.39
CA LEU A 81 16.16 9.54 13.15
C LEU A 81 16.68 8.15 12.74
N LYS A 82 16.23 7.10 13.43
CA LYS A 82 16.57 5.71 13.08
C LYS A 82 16.02 5.32 11.70
N ILE A 83 14.82 5.76 11.33
CA ILE A 83 14.29 5.55 9.97
C ILE A 83 15.18 6.25 8.93
N HIS A 84 15.58 7.50 9.15
CA HIS A 84 16.48 8.22 8.25
C HIS A 84 17.84 7.54 8.13
N GLN A 85 18.37 7.00 9.23
CA GLN A 85 19.64 6.27 9.25
C GLN A 85 19.60 4.97 8.44
N HIS A 86 18.52 4.20 8.59
CA HIS A 86 18.44 2.88 7.97
C HIS A 86 17.81 2.91 6.57
N CYS A 87 16.89 3.84 6.30
CA CYS A 87 16.05 3.85 5.09
C CYS A 87 16.19 5.14 4.26
N GLY A 88 16.94 6.14 4.72
CA GLY A 88 17.06 7.45 4.09
C GLY A 88 18.51 7.91 3.88
N LEU A 89 18.69 9.24 3.85
CA LEU A 89 19.96 9.92 3.53
C LEU A 89 21.08 9.73 4.56
N LEU A 90 20.76 9.37 5.81
CA LEU A 90 21.76 9.17 6.88
C LEU A 90 22.34 7.74 6.84
N ASN A 91 22.57 7.20 5.63
CA ASN A 91 23.05 5.84 5.45
C ASN A 91 24.51 5.72 5.92
N PRO A 92 24.82 4.90 6.95
CA PRO A 92 26.17 4.78 7.48
C PRO A 92 27.18 4.20 6.47
N ILE A 93 26.69 3.54 5.40
CA ILE A 93 27.54 3.00 4.32
C ILE A 93 28.14 4.13 3.46
N LEU A 94 27.51 5.31 3.41
CA LEU A 94 28.03 6.47 2.68
C LEU A 94 29.00 7.32 3.53
N ALA A 95 29.20 6.97 4.79
CA ALA A 95 30.03 7.68 5.76
C ALA A 95 31.38 7.00 6.05
N THR A 96 31.72 5.96 5.28
CA THR A 96 33.01 5.25 5.24
C THR A 96 33.49 5.15 3.81
#